data_AF-A0A0C2XQ92-F1
#
_entry.id   AF-A0A0C2XQ92-F1
#
_cell.length_a   1.000
_cell.length_b   1.000
_cell.length_c   1.000
_cell.angle_alpha   90.00
_cell.angle_beta   90.00
_cell.angle_gamma   90.00
#
_symmetry.space_group_name_H-M   'P 1'
#
loop_
_entity.id
_entity.type
_entity.pdbx_description
1 polymer ?
#
loop_
_entity_poly.entity_id
_entity_poly.type
_entity_poly.pdbx_seq_one_letter_code
_entity_poly.pdbx_strand_id
1 'polypeptide(L)' 'MPRSLDSLDDLSSVSSYDEDEEYKLAQKEWEESLIQLQQLFAIVLLPFLGRWLGRKWSYWAYTRYLKLGLSRQFFLGERA' A
#
# COMPACT_ATOMS: atom_id res chain seq x y z
N MET A 1 -23.79 24.01 -46.35
CA MET A 1 -22.37 23.98 -45.94
C MET A 1 -22.33 23.63 -44.45
N PRO A 2 -22.02 22.38 -44.05
CA PRO A 2 -22.00 22.00 -42.64
C PRO A 2 -20.66 22.46 -42.02
N ARG A 3 -20.67 23.59 -41.30
CA ARG A 3 -19.51 24.13 -40.55
C ARG A 3 -19.53 23.78 -39.06
N SER A 4 -20.60 23.11 -38.62
CA SER A 4 -20.86 22.80 -37.21
C SER A 4 -20.25 21.49 -36.73
N LEU A 5 -19.80 20.61 -37.64
CA LEU A 5 -19.16 19.34 -37.28
C LEU A 5 -17.67 19.52 -36.95
N ASP A 6 -16.99 20.47 -37.60
CA ASP A 6 -15.57 20.77 -37.43
C ASP A 6 -15.26 21.40 -36.05
N SER A 7 -16.14 22.31 -35.58
CA SER A 7 -15.98 22.92 -34.24
C SER A 7 -16.33 21.97 -33.08
N LEU A 8 -17.12 20.93 -33.33
CA LEU A 8 -17.47 19.91 -32.32
C LEU A 8 -16.33 18.90 -32.14
N ASP A 9 -15.60 18.60 -33.22
CA ASP A 9 -14.41 17.74 -33.19
C ASP A 9 -13.23 18.43 -32.47
N ASP A 10 -13.04 19.74 -32.71
CA ASP A 10 -12.01 20.53 -32.03
C ASP A 10 -12.30 20.69 -30.52
N LEU A 11 -13.57 20.90 -30.15
CA LEU A 11 -14.02 20.92 -28.74
C LEU A 11 -13.95 19.54 -28.08
N SER A 12 -14.25 18.46 -28.80
CA SER A 12 -14.13 17.09 -28.30
C SER A 12 -12.67 16.71 -28.08
N SER A 13 -11.78 17.13 -28.97
CA SER A 13 -10.34 16.94 -28.84
C SER A 13 -9.78 17.75 -27.66
N VAL A 14 -10.09 19.04 -27.55
CA VAL A 14 -9.72 19.87 -26.38
C VAL A 14 -10.29 19.30 -25.08
N SER A 15 -11.54 18.87 -25.07
CA SER A 15 -12.18 18.25 -23.89
C SER A 15 -11.50 16.95 -23.49
N SER A 16 -11.15 16.08 -24.45
CA SER A 16 -10.46 14.82 -24.13
C SER A 16 -9.01 15.06 -23.66
N TYR A 17 -8.32 16.05 -24.23
CA TYR A 17 -6.99 16.44 -23.78
C TYR A 17 -7.02 17.05 -22.36
N ASP A 18 -8.01 17.89 -22.04
CA ASP A 18 -8.21 18.45 -20.69
C ASP A 18 -8.61 17.36 -19.67
N GLU A 19 -9.48 16.42 -20.03
CA GLU A 19 -9.87 15.29 -19.16
C GLU A 19 -8.67 14.38 -18.84
N ASP A 20 -7.81 14.08 -19.82
CA ASP A 20 -6.61 13.30 -19.63
C ASP A 20 -5.57 14.03 -18.75
N GLU A 21 -5.49 15.36 -18.83
CA GLU A 21 -4.63 16.18 -17.97
C GLU A 21 -5.17 16.28 -16.54
N GLU A 22 -6.49 16.46 -16.36
CA GLU A 22 -7.15 16.47 -15.06
C GLU A 22 -6.99 15.12 -14.36
N TYR A 23 -7.14 14.01 -15.08
CA TYR A 23 -6.92 12.67 -14.53
C TYR A 23 -5.47 12.46 -14.08
N LYS A 24 -4.49 12.95 -14.86
CA LYS A 24 -3.07 12.90 -14.48
C LYS A 24 -2.78 13.76 -13.24
N LEU A 25 -3.41 14.92 -13.12
CA LEU A 25 -3.28 15.79 -11.95
C LEU A 25 -3.87 15.11 -10.71
N ALA A 26 -5.07 14.57 -10.81
CA ALA A 26 -5.74 13.85 -9.73
C ALA A 26 -4.94 12.61 -9.29
N GLN A 27 -4.35 11.88 -10.24
CA GLN A 27 -3.48 10.73 -9.95
C GLN A 27 -2.22 11.17 -9.18
N LYS A 28 -1.62 12.30 -9.56
CA LYS A 28 -0.45 12.85 -8.87
C LYS A 28 -0.79 13.28 -7.44
N GLU A 29 -1.92 13.97 -7.26
CA GLU A 29 -2.42 14.36 -5.92
C GLU A 29 -2.72 13.14 -5.05
N TRP A 30 -3.26 12.07 -5.65
CA TRP A 30 -3.50 10.81 -4.97
C TRP A 30 -2.20 10.15 -4.49
N GLU A 31 -1.17 10.11 -5.34
CA GLU A 31 0.15 9.57 -4.98
C GLU A 31 0.80 10.36 -3.84
N GLU A 32 0.72 11.69 -3.88
CA GLU A 32 1.21 12.55 -2.79
C GLU A 32 0.45 12.28 -1.47
N SER A 33 -0.88 12.11 -1.53
CA SER A 33 -1.69 11.78 -0.36
C SER A 33 -1.38 10.40 0.22
N LEU A 34 -1.03 9.42 -0.63
CA LEU A 34 -0.65 8.07 -0.20
C LEU A 34 0.69 8.04 0.53
N ILE A 35 1.69 8.77 0.03
CA ILE A 35 3.00 8.86 0.68
C ILE A 35 2.86 9.46 2.08
N GLN A 36 2.01 10.49 2.21
CA GLN A 36 1.71 11.09 3.51
C GLN A 36 0.99 10.11 4.45
N LEU A 37 0.00 9.38 3.94
CA LEU A 37 -0.67 8.32 4.71
C LEU A 37 0.30 7.23 5.15
N GLN A 38 1.28 6.86 4.33
CA GLN A 38 2.29 5.87 4.69
C GLN A 38 3.14 6.32 5.89
N GLN A 39 3.48 7.60 5.98
CA GLN A 39 4.26 8.14 7.10
C GLN A 39 3.47 8.09 8.41
N LEU A 40 2.20 8.52 8.37
CA LEU A 40 1.29 8.41 9.53
C LEU A 40 1.03 6.95 9.90
N PHE A 41 0.84 6.10 8.89
CA PHE A 41 0.66 4.67 9.07
C PHE A 41 1.89 4.04 9.72
N ALA A 42 3.12 4.40 9.35
CA ALA A 42 4.31 3.90 10.03
C ALA A 42 4.36 4.33 11.51
N ILE A 43 4.04 5.60 11.81
CA ILE A 43 4.03 6.13 13.17
C ILE A 43 2.96 5.46 14.05
N VAL A 44 1.82 5.08 13.49
CA VAL A 44 0.73 4.41 14.24
C VAL A 44 0.91 2.90 14.27
N LEU A 45 1.28 2.30 13.14
CA LEU A 45 1.37 0.85 12.98
C LEU A 45 2.61 0.29 13.68
N LEU A 46 3.78 0.94 13.60
CA LEU A 46 5.00 0.46 14.29
C LEU A 46 4.79 0.27 15.81
N PRO A 47 4.29 1.26 16.57
CA PRO A 47 4.09 1.06 18.01
C PRO A 47 2.97 0.06 18.30
N PHE A 48 1.92 0.01 17.48
CA PHE A 48 0.81 -0.92 17.69
C PHE A 48 1.22 -2.37 17.42
N LEU A 49 1.87 -2.60 16.29
CA LEU A 49 2.41 -3.91 15.90
C LEU A 49 3.55 -4.32 16.83
N GLY A 50 4.40 -3.38 17.27
CA GLY A 50 5.44 -3.63 18.26
C GLY A 50 4.90 -4.07 19.62
N ARG A 51 3.83 -3.43 20.12
CA ARG A 51 3.18 -3.83 21.38
C ARG A 51 2.45 -5.16 21.24
N TRP A 52 1.83 -5.43 20.10
CA TRP A 52 1.11 -6.66 19.83
C TRP A 52 2.05 -7.85 19.64
N LEU A 53 3.09 -7.68 18.82
CA LEU A 53 4.18 -8.65 18.65
C LEU A 53 4.89 -8.85 19.99
N GLY A 54 5.37 -7.81 20.66
CA GLY A 54 6.10 -7.96 21.93
C GLY A 54 5.38 -8.81 22.97
N ARG A 55 4.07 -8.63 23.19
CA ARG A 55 3.35 -9.44 24.19
C ARG A 55 3.00 -10.84 23.71
N LYS A 56 2.54 -11.01 22.47
CA LYS A 56 2.09 -12.32 21.97
C LYS A 56 3.25 -13.19 21.46
N TRP A 57 4.24 -12.59 20.80
CA TRP A 57 5.43 -13.30 20.33
C TRP A 57 6.34 -13.72 21.46
N SER A 58 6.48 -12.98 22.58
CA SER A 58 7.35 -13.44 23.66
C SER A 58 6.91 -14.79 24.23
N TYR A 59 5.61 -14.99 24.48
CA TYR A 59 5.11 -16.28 24.93
C TYR A 59 5.20 -17.35 23.83
N TRP A 60 4.88 -17.00 22.58
CA TRP A 60 4.97 -17.96 21.47
C TRP A 60 6.43 -18.40 21.21
N ALA A 61 7.37 -17.46 21.14
CA ALA A 61 8.79 -17.74 20.95
C ALA A 61 9.39 -18.48 22.15
N TYR A 62 9.03 -18.13 23.38
CA TYR A 62 9.49 -18.83 24.58
C TYR A 62 8.95 -20.26 24.67
N THR A 63 7.65 -20.47 24.41
CA THR A 63 7.05 -21.81 24.38
C THR A 63 7.61 -22.66 23.24
N ARG A 64 7.86 -22.06 22.07
CA ARG A 64 8.54 -22.71 20.92
C ARG A 64 9.99 -23.06 21.26
N TYR A 65 10.72 -22.16 21.94
CA TYR A 65 12.09 -22.37 22.39
C TYR A 65 12.18 -23.50 23.42
N LEU A 66 11.29 -23.51 24.42
CA LEU A 66 11.21 -24.59 25.40
C LEU A 66 10.83 -25.94 24.77
N LYS A 67 9.97 -25.94 23.74
CA LYS A 67 9.56 -27.18 23.05
C LYS A 67 10.61 -27.78 22.13
N LEU A 68 11.43 -26.96 21.45
CA LEU A 68 12.33 -27.42 20.37
C LEU A 68 13.82 -27.33 20.71
N GLY A 69 14.19 -26.58 21.76
CA GLY A 69 15.57 -26.27 22.10
C GLY A 69 16.31 -25.46 21.02
N LEU A 70 17.56 -25.08 21.29
CA LEU A 70 18.46 -24.39 20.34
C LEU A 70 19.01 -25.36 19.27
N SER A 71 18.12 -26.17 18.68
CA SER A 71 18.47 -27.24 17.75
C SER A 71 17.87 -26.96 16.36
N ARG A 72 18.43 -27.59 15.30
CA ARG A 72 18.04 -27.37 13.89
C ARG A 72 16.53 -27.59 13.59
N GLN A 73 15.79 -28.17 14.53
CA GLN A 73 14.34 -28.34 14.47
C GLN A 73 13.54 -27.04 14.70
N PHE A 74 14.19 -25.98 15.20
CA PHE A 74 13.56 -24.65 15.33
C PHE A 74 13.32 -23.98 13.96
N PHE A 75 14.27 -24.11 13.02
CA PHE A 75 14.21 -23.47 11.70
C PHE A 75 13.70 -24.40 10.59
N LEU A 76 13.91 -25.71 10.73
CA LEU A 76 13.65 -26.68 9.67
C LEU A 76 12.40 -27.52 9.92
N GLY A 77 11.37 -26.88 10.49
CA GLY A 77 10.10 -27.44 10.96
C GLY A 77 9.80 -28.85 10.47
N GLU A 78 9.60 -29.77 11.42
CA GLU A 78 9.20 -31.17 11.21
C GLU A 78 8.49 -31.39 9.88
N ARG A 79 9.23 -31.87 8.89
CA ARG A 79 8.64 -32.64 7.80
C ARG A 79 8.38 -34.03 8.38
N ALA A 80 7.13 -34.27 8.74
CA ALA A 80 6.57 -35.61 8.63
C ALA A 80 6.51 -35.99 7.14
#